data_AF-A0A2D8RC68-F1
#
_entry.id   AF-A0A2D8RC68-F1
#
_cell.length_a   1.000
_cell.length_b   1.000
_cell.length_c   1.000
_cell.angle_alpha   90.00
_cell.angle_beta   90.00
_cell.angle_gamma   90.00
#
_symmetry.space_group_name_H-M   'P 1'
#
loop_
_entity.id
_entity.type
_entity.pdbx_description
1 polymer ?
#
loop_
_entity_poly.entity_id
_entity_poly.type
_entity_poly.pdbx_seq_one_letter_code
_entity_poly.pdbx_strand_id
1 'polypeptide(L)'
;MKTITDLRESLFDVMEKLKSGEITVDQAKAISGVAQTIVNSAKVENEYLRATEQNQGSGFITDQSVKTGPQPLKVARWQGA
;
A
#
# COMPACT_ATOMS: atom_id res chain seq x y z
N MET A 1 10.47 6.48 -1.87
CA MET A 1 10.14 5.57 -0.75
C MET A 1 9.47 4.33 -1.33
N LYS A 2 9.77 3.13 -0.81
CA LYS A 2 9.09 1.89 -1.22
C LYS A 2 7.71 1.78 -0.53
N THR A 3 6.73 1.22 -1.23
CA THR A 3 5.32 1.10 -0.82
C THR A 3 4.90 -0.36 -0.64
N ILE A 4 3.68 -0.57 -0.13
CA ILE A 4 3.08 -1.92 -0.11
C ILE A 4 2.92 -2.52 -1.52
N THR A 5 2.75 -1.70 -2.55
CA THR A 5 2.66 -2.15 -3.95
C THR A 5 4.02 -2.70 -4.40
N ASP A 6 5.12 -1.99 -4.12
CA ASP A 6 6.46 -2.48 -4.41
C ASP A 6 6.77 -3.80 -3.71
N LEU A 7 6.30 -3.99 -2.48
CA LEU A 7 6.47 -5.24 -1.74
C LEU A 7 5.74 -6.40 -2.43
N ARG A 8 4.51 -6.17 -2.88
CA ARG A 8 3.72 -7.17 -3.62
C ARG A 8 4.40 -7.55 -4.94
N GLU A 9 4.88 -6.56 -5.70
CA GLU A 9 5.63 -6.80 -6.93
C GLU A 9 6.87 -7.65 -6.67
N SER A 10 7.63 -7.32 -5.62
CA SER A 10 8.81 -8.09 -5.22
C SER A 10 8.47 -9.54 -4.84
N LEU A 11 7.35 -9.76 -4.14
CA LEU A 11 6.90 -11.10 -3.79
C LEU A 11 6.43 -11.90 -5.02
N PHE A 12 5.84 -11.25 -6.02
CA PHE A 12 5.52 -11.93 -7.29
C PHE A 12 6.77 -12.32 -8.05
N ASP A 13 7.80 -11.47 -8.10
CA ASP A 13 9.10 -11.83 -8.70
C ASP A 13 9.72 -13.05 -8.00
N VAL A 14 9.63 -13.13 -6.67
CA VAL A 14 10.08 -14.30 -5.90
C VAL A 14 9.29 -15.57 -6.28
N MET A 15 7.97 -15.46 -6.50
CA MET A 15 7.16 -16.60 -6.94
C MET A 15 7.57 -17.10 -8.32
N GLU A 16 7.82 -16.19 -9.27
CA GLU A 16 8.27 -16.56 -10.61
C GLU A 16 9.68 -17.19 -10.58
N LYS A 17 10.61 -16.62 -9.82
CA LYS A 17 11.96 -17.18 -9.62
C LYS A 17 11.95 -18.55 -8.94
N LEU A 18 11.04 -18.76 -7.99
CA LEU A 18 10.87 -20.06 -7.36
C LEU A 18 10.33 -21.09 -8.37
N LYS A 19 9.35 -20.68 -9.19
CA LYS A 19 8.75 -21.53 -10.22
C LYS A 19 9.74 -21.88 -11.34
N SER A 20 10.61 -20.95 -11.71
CA SER A 20 11.65 -21.17 -12.72
C SER A 20 12.83 -22.01 -12.21
N GLY A 21 12.95 -22.19 -10.89
CA GLY A 21 14.07 -22.88 -10.24
C GLY A 21 15.32 -22.00 -10.10
N GLU A 22 15.21 -20.69 -10.34
CA GLU A 22 16.32 -19.74 -10.16
C GLU A 22 16.68 -19.55 -8.67
N ILE A 23 15.72 -19.75 -7.78
CA ILE A 23 15.94 -19.75 -6.33
C ILE A 23 15.43 -21.04 -5.68
N THR A 24 16.01 -21.37 -4.53
CA THR A 24 15.57 -22.50 -3.71
C THR A 24 14.35 -22.14 -2.86
N VAL A 25 13.65 -23.17 -2.38
CA VAL A 25 12.55 -23.01 -1.42
C VAL A 25 13.02 -22.30 -0.15
N ASP A 26 14.25 -22.57 0.32
CA ASP A 26 14.78 -21.95 1.53
C ASP A 26 15.09 -20.45 1.32
N GLN A 27 15.58 -20.07 0.14
CA GLN A 27 15.73 -18.66 -0.23
C GLN A 27 14.38 -17.96 -0.30
N ALA A 28 13.37 -18.58 -0.91
CA ALA A 28 12.01 -18.03 -0.97
C ALA A 28 11.40 -17.85 0.43
N LYS A 29 11.60 -18.82 1.33
CA LYS A 29 11.17 -18.72 2.75
C LYS A 29 11.86 -17.58 3.49
N ALA A 30 13.17 -17.40 3.30
CA ALA A 30 13.89 -16.29 3.93
C ALA A 30 13.33 -14.93 3.48
N ILE A 31 13.08 -14.77 2.18
CA ILE A 31 12.48 -13.53 1.63
C ILE A 31 11.06 -13.32 2.19
N SER A 32 10.25 -14.37 2.23
CA SER A 32 8.91 -14.33 2.83
C SER A 32 8.95 -13.89 4.30
N GLY A 33 9.94 -14.34 5.08
CA GLY A 33 10.13 -13.92 6.48
C GLY A 33 10.46 -12.43 6.62
N VAL A 34 11.32 -11.89 5.75
CA VAL A 34 11.62 -10.45 5.73
C VAL A 34 10.38 -9.64 5.34
N ALA A 35 9.65 -10.08 4.30
CA ALA A 35 8.42 -9.44 3.88
C ALA A 35 7.35 -9.43 5.00
N GLN A 36 7.24 -10.51 5.76
CA GLN A 36 6.32 -10.59 6.91
C GLN A 36 6.68 -9.55 7.99
N THR A 37 7.96 -9.29 8.21
CA THR A 37 8.42 -8.26 9.17
C THR A 37 7.97 -6.85 8.72
N ILE A 38 8.05 -6.56 7.41
CA ILE A 38 7.57 -5.29 6.85
C ILE A 38 6.05 -5.17 7.00
N VAL A 39 5.30 -6.23 6.69
CA VAL A 39 3.84 -6.26 6.88
C VAL A 39 3.46 -6.04 8.34
N ASN A 40 4.20 -6.63 9.28
CA ASN A 40 3.95 -6.44 10.71
C ASN A 40 4.19 -4.99 11.13
N SER A 41 5.25 -4.34 10.64
CA SER A 41 5.48 -2.90 10.89
C SER A 41 4.31 -2.04 10.39
N ALA A 42 3.77 -2.35 9.22
CA ALA A 42 2.65 -1.62 8.65
C ALA A 42 1.34 -1.83 9.44
N LYS A 43 1.16 -3.01 10.05
CA LYS A 43 0.03 -3.27 10.96
C LYS A 43 0.14 -2.43 12.23
N VAL A 44 1.32 -2.40 12.85
CA VAL A 44 1.58 -1.57 14.04
C VAL A 44 1.31 -0.10 13.75
N GLU A 45 1.72 0.38 12.57
CA GLU A 45 1.40 1.74 12.13
C GLU A 45 -0.11 1.97 12.00
N ASN A 46 -0.84 1.04 11.38
CA ASN A 46 -2.30 1.15 11.26
C ASN A 46 -2.99 1.19 12.64
N GLU A 47 -2.54 0.35 13.57
CA GLU A 47 -3.01 0.34 14.95
C GLU A 47 -2.75 1.69 15.64
N TYR A 48 -1.56 2.27 15.45
CA TYR A 48 -1.23 3.60 15.96
C TYR A 48 -2.15 4.69 15.39
N LEU A 49 -2.39 4.68 14.08
CA LEU A 49 -3.29 5.65 13.43
C LEU A 49 -4.72 5.55 13.98
N ARG A 50 -5.22 4.33 14.15
CA ARG A 50 -6.55 4.09 14.72
C ARG A 50 -6.64 4.54 16.18
N ALA A 51 -5.60 4.29 16.97
CA ALA A 51 -5.55 4.67 18.39
C ALA A 51 -5.43 6.19 18.60
N THR A 52 -4.89 6.92 17.63
CA THR A 52 -4.69 8.37 17.69
C THR A 52 -5.71 9.17 16.88
N GLU A 53 -6.73 8.50 16.32
CA GLU A 53 -7.74 9.08 15.42
C GLU A 53 -7.13 9.84 14.22
N GLN A 54 -5.96 9.38 13.76
CA GLN A 54 -5.25 9.94 12.62
C GLN A 54 -5.64 9.22 11.32
N ASN A 55 -5.85 10.01 10.26
CA ASN A 55 -6.22 9.50 8.93
C ASN A 55 -5.06 9.51 7.92
N GLN A 56 -3.86 9.91 8.33
CA GLN A 56 -2.68 10.02 7.46
C GLN A 56 -1.51 9.27 8.08
N GLY A 57 -1.05 8.22 7.40
CA GLY A 57 0.15 7.47 7.77
C GLY A 57 1.42 7.99 7.09
N SER A 58 2.49 7.20 7.22
CA SER A 58 3.80 7.38 6.61
C SER A 58 3.80 7.41 5.08
N GLY A 59 2.71 6.98 4.45
CA GLY A 59 2.60 6.80 3.00
C GLY A 59 3.01 5.40 2.52
N PHE A 60 3.31 4.46 3.44
CA PHE A 60 3.59 3.07 3.07
C PHE A 60 2.33 2.34 2.55
N ILE A 61 1.19 2.59 3.21
CA ILE A 61 -0.15 2.21 2.75
C ILE A 61 -0.85 3.48 2.25
N THR A 62 -0.99 3.61 0.94
CA THR A 62 -1.69 4.74 0.32
C THR A 62 -3.14 4.38 0.03
N ASP A 63 -4.09 5.22 0.44
CA ASP A 63 -5.47 5.12 -0.01
C ASP A 63 -5.61 5.76 -1.41
N GLN A 64 -5.74 4.91 -2.43
CA GLN A 64 -5.91 5.33 -3.82
C GLN A 64 -7.29 5.97 -4.08
N SER A 65 -8.21 5.93 -3.11
CA SER A 65 -9.53 6.59 -3.18
C SER A 65 -9.51 8.05 -2.72
N VAL A 66 -8.41 8.52 -2.11
CA VAL A 66 -8.20 9.95 -1.79
C VAL A 66 -7.76 10.69 -3.06
N LYS A 67 -8.64 10.76 -4.05
CA LYS A 67 -8.57 11.81 -5.07
C LYS A 67 -9.18 13.08 -4.47
N THR A 68 -8.31 13.92 -3.91
CA THR A 68 -8.41 15.38 -3.77
C THR A 68 -9.81 16.02 -3.85
N GLY A 69 -10.34 16.42 -2.68
CA GLY A 69 -11.18 17.60 -2.47
C GLY A 69 -12.63 17.57 -3.01
N PRO A 70 -13.57 18.33 -2.41
CA PRO A 70 -14.91 18.46 -2.96
C PRO A 70 -14.80 19.06 -4.36
N GLN A 71 -15.34 18.37 -5.36
CA GLN A 71 -15.54 18.95 -6.68
C GLN A 71 -16.32 20.25 -6.50
N PRO A 72 -15.86 21.40 -7.02
CA PRO A 72 -16.63 22.62 -6.94
C PRO A 72 -17.98 22.34 -7.59
N LEU A 73 -19.05 22.54 -6.83
CA LEU A 73 -20.41 22.46 -7.35
C LEU A 73 -20.44 23.37 -8.59
N LYS A 74 -20.68 22.79 -9.77
CA LYS A 74 -21.05 23.59 -10.95
C LYS A 74 -22.37 24.26 -10.59
N VAL A 75 -22.30 25.45 -10.00
CA VAL A 75 -23.46 26.32 -9.85
C VAL A 75 -23.90 26.63 -11.27
N ALA A 76 -24.97 25.99 -11.71
CA ALA A 76 -25.65 26.36 -12.94
C ALA A 76 -26.00 27.84 -12.80
N ARG A 77 -25.29 28.68 -13.55
CA ARG A 77 -25.57 30.10 -13.65
C ARG A 77 -26.95 30.20 -14.27
N TRP A 78 -27.98 30.33 -13.43
CA TRP A 78 -29.30 30.76 -13.85
C TRP A 78 -29.14 32.12 -14.53
N GLN A 79 -29.14 32.12 -15.86
CA GLN A 79 -29.37 33.32 -16.64
C GLN A 79 -30.89 33.39 -16.85
N GLY A 80 -31.54 34.15 -15.99
CA GLY A 80 -32.94 34.51 -16.15
C GLY A 80 -33.11 36.01 -15.93
N ALA A 81 -33.27 36.73 -17.04
CA ALA A 81 -34.15 37.89 -17.24
C ALA A 81 -33.94 38.39 -18.68
#